data_AF-A0A920DVJ6-F1
#
_entry.id   AF-A0A920DVJ6-F1
#
_cell.length_a   1.000
_cell.length_b   1.000
_cell.length_c   1.000
_cell.angle_alpha   90.00
_cell.angle_beta   90.00
_cell.angle_gamma   90.00
#
_symmetry.space_group_name_H-M   'P 1'
#
loop_
_entity.id
_entity.type
_entity.pdbx_description
1 polymer ?
#
loop_
_entity_poly.entity_id
_entity_poly.type
_entity_poly.pdbx_seq_one_letter_code
_entity_poly.pdbx_strand_id
1 'polypeptide(L)' 'MKILKILDDAELILVDLEVNLGKEVRNAPTLCVRYKGKIIPLNTAHDGRPILMREENAIPSEN' A
#
# COMPACT_ATOMS: atom_id res chain seq x y z
N MET A 1 -19.01 10.48 5.35
CA MET A 1 -18.38 9.62 4.31
C MET A 1 -19.49 8.82 3.64
N LYS A 2 -19.39 8.55 2.33
CA LYS A 2 -20.36 7.74 1.55
C LYS A 2 -19.58 6.74 0.71
N ILE A 3 -19.96 5.46 0.75
CA ILE A 3 -19.37 4.42 -0.09
C ILE A 3 -19.96 4.52 -1.50
N LEU A 4 -19.12 4.58 -2.52
CA LEU A 4 -19.55 4.67 -3.92
C LEU A 4 -19.51 3.31 -4.63
N LYS A 5 -18.50 2.49 -4.34
CA LYS A 5 -18.32 1.15 -4.88
C LYS A 5 -17.40 0.33 -3.99
N ILE A 6 -17.51 -0.98 -4.07
CA ILE A 6 -16.54 -1.94 -3.53
C ILE A 6 -15.59 -2.31 -4.68
N LEU A 7 -14.32 -2.58 -4.37
CA LEU A 7 -13.33 -3.01 -5.37
C LEU A 7 -13.17 -4.54 -5.26
N ASP A 8 -13.50 -5.27 -6.32
CA ASP A 8 -13.58 -6.74 -6.29
C ASP A 8 -12.22 -7.44 -6.49
N ASP A 9 -11.22 -6.75 -7.04
CA ASP A 9 -9.85 -7.27 -7.31
C ASP A 9 -8.79 -6.64 -6.39
N ALA A 10 -9.21 -6.20 -5.21
CA ALA A 10 -8.34 -5.59 -4.21
C ALA A 10 -8.16 -6.55 -3.02
N GLU A 11 -6.92 -6.96 -2.77
CA GLU A 11 -6.58 -7.87 -1.68
C GLU A 11 -5.61 -7.20 -0.70
N LEU A 12 -5.93 -7.22 0.59
CA LEU A 12 -5.02 -6.75 1.64
C LEU A 12 -3.95 -7.82 1.89
N ILE A 13 -2.69 -7.43 1.80
CA ILE A 13 -1.53 -8.31 2.02
C ILE A 13 -0.54 -7.67 2.99
N LEU A 14 0.24 -8.49 3.68
CA LEU A 14 1.37 -8.05 4.49
C LEU A 14 2.66 -8.42 3.74
N VAL A 15 3.52 -7.44 3.50
CA VAL A 15 4.81 -7.64 2.84
C VAL A 15 5.92 -7.14 3.74
N ASP A 16 7.10 -7.74 3.68
CA ASP A 16 8.29 -7.15 4.27
C ASP A 16 8.87 -6.14 3.27
N LEU A 17 8.66 -4.85 3.52
CA LEU A 17 8.96 -3.79 2.55
C LEU A 17 10.29 -3.12 2.90
N GLU A 18 11.25 -3.18 1.99
CA GLU A 18 12.48 -2.40 2.06
C GLU A 18 12.25 -0.95 1.59
N VAL A 19 12.74 0.02 2.36
CA VAL A 19 12.69 1.45 2.06
C VAL A 19 14.07 2.08 2.20
N ASN A 20 14.40 2.94 1.24
CA ASN A 20 15.60 3.77 1.27
C ASN A 20 15.29 5.11 1.95
N LEU A 21 15.79 5.30 3.18
CA LEU A 21 15.67 6.55 3.93
C LEU A 21 17.00 7.30 3.90
N GLY A 22 17.27 7.92 2.76
CA GLY A 22 18.52 8.65 2.53
C GLY A 22 19.72 7.71 2.42
N LYS A 23 20.51 7.60 3.49
CA LYS A 23 21.70 6.73 3.54
C LYS A 23 21.44 5.36 4.19
N GLU A 24 20.26 5.17 4.76
CA GLU A 24 19.90 3.94 5.45
C GLU A 24 18.88 3.14 4.66
N VAL A 25 19.13 1.84 4.56
CA VAL A 25 18.17 0.84 4.07
C VAL A 25 17.53 0.21 5.30
N ARG A 26 16.20 0.19 5.35
CA ARG A 26 15.44 -0.48 6.42
C ARG A 26 14.30 -1.28 5.81
N ASN A 27 13.95 -2.40 6.41
CA ASN A 27 12.75 -3.14 6.06
C ASN A 27 11.81 -3.25 7.27
N ALA A 28 10.51 -3.33 6.99
CA ALA A 28 9.51 -3.61 8.00
C ALA A 28 8.25 -4.25 7.38
N PRO A 29 7.54 -5.12 8.12
CA PRO A 29 6.22 -5.59 7.73
C PRO A 29 5.27 -4.41 7.49
N THR A 30 4.71 -4.36 6.29
CA THR A 30 3.90 -3.24 5.78
C THR A 30 2.61 -3.77 5.18
N LEU A 31 1.49 -3.14 5.54
CA LEU A 31 0.20 -3.41 4.93
C LEU A 31 0.16 -2.80 3.53
N CYS A 32 -0.07 -3.65 2.54
CA CYS A 32 -0.22 -3.28 1.15
C CYS A 32 -1.54 -3.80 0.61
N VAL A 33 -1.99 -3.23 -0.50
CA VAL A 33 -3.07 -3.80 -1.30
C VAL A 33 -2.48 -4.31 -2.61
N ARG A 34 -2.75 -5.57 -2.93
CA ARG A 34 -2.60 -6.09 -4.29
C ARG A 34 -3.83 -5.70 -5.09
N TYR A 35 -3.64 -4.92 -6.14
CA TYR A 35 -4.72 -4.44 -7.00
C TYR A 35 -4.23 -4.35 -8.43
N LYS A 36 -4.96 -4.97 -9.38
CA LYS A 36 -4.61 -5.00 -10.80
C LYS A 36 -3.16 -5.45 -11.06
N GLY A 37 -2.72 -6.48 -10.34
CA GLY A 37 -1.37 -7.03 -10.47
C GLY A 37 -0.24 -6.14 -9.97
N LYS A 38 -0.54 -5.11 -9.14
CA LYS A 38 0.48 -4.26 -8.50
C LYS A 38 0.37 -4.34 -6.99
N ILE A 39 1.50 -4.18 -6.29
CA ILE A 39 1.54 -4.09 -4.83
C ILE A 39 1.62 -2.62 -4.44
N ILE A 40 0.64 -2.11 -3.69
CA ILE A 40 0.54 -0.71 -3.32
C ILE A 40 0.57 -0.57 -1.80
N PRO A 41 1.62 0.02 -1.20
CA PRO A 41 1.66 0.27 0.24
C PRO A 41 0.58 1.28 0.65
N LEU A 42 -0.08 0.97 1.76
CA LEU A 42 -1.05 1.86 2.36
C LEU A 42 -0.35 3.00 3.10
N ASN A 43 -0.89 4.22 2.99
CA ASN A 43 -0.31 5.36 3.69
C ASN A 43 -0.77 5.45 5.15
N THR A 44 -0.08 6.26 5.94
CA THR A 44 -0.45 6.50 7.33
C THR A 44 -1.68 7.41 7.41
N ALA A 45 -2.67 7.03 8.22
CA ALA A 45 -3.76 7.92 8.60
C ALA A 45 -3.31 8.90 9.68
N HIS A 46 -3.71 10.16 9.57
CA HIS A 46 -3.58 11.16 10.63
C HIS A 46 -4.94 11.84 10.86
N ASP A 47 -5.28 12.13 12.12
CA ASP A 47 -6.50 12.86 12.52
C ASP A 47 -7.82 12.20 12.11
N GLY A 48 -7.93 10.87 12.22
CA GLY A 48 -9.16 10.14 11.90
C GLY A 48 -9.52 10.09 10.41
N ARG A 49 -8.61 10.53 9.53
CA ARG A 49 -8.76 10.38 8.08
C ARG A 49 -8.64 8.91 7.67
N PRO A 50 -9.31 8.48 6.60
CA PRO A 50 -9.12 7.14 6.06
C PRO A 50 -7.68 6.88 5.63
N ILE A 51 -7.24 5.64 5.79
CA ILE A 51 -6.04 5.11 5.13
C ILE A 51 -6.31 5.06 3.63
N LEU A 52 -5.39 5.61 2.84
CA LEU A 52 -5.49 5.71 1.40
C LEU A 52 -4.51 4.73 0.73
N MET A 53 -5.02 4.03 -0.26
CA MET A 53 -4.22 3.38 -1.29
C MET A 53 -3.96 4.39 -2.40
N ARG A 54 -2.69 4.65 -2.74
CA ARG A 54 -2.31 5.56 -3.82
C ARG A 54 -1.63 4.79 -4.93
N GLU A 55 -2.24 4.71 -6.12
CA GLU A 55 -1.67 3.98 -7.26
C GLU A 55 -0.29 4.50 -7.69
N GLU A 56 0.05 5.75 -7.38
CA GLU A 56 1.39 6.33 -7.60
C GLU A 56 2.50 5.65 -6.79
N ASN A 57 2.15 5.00 -5.68
CA ASN A 57 3.08 4.23 -4.85
C ASN A 57 3.22 2.78 -5.31
N ALA A 58 2.61 2.40 -6.44
CA ALA A 58 2.62 1.03 -6.89
C ALA A 58 4.04 0.52 -7.16
N ILE A 59 4.37 -0.59 -6.52
CA ILE A 59 5.59 -1.34 -6.72
C ILE A 59 5.29 -2.40 -7.78
N PRO A 60 6.12 -2.52 -8.84
CA PRO A 60 6.03 -3.62 -9.78
C PRO A 60 6.18 -4.93 -9.00
N SER A 61 5.20 -5.84 -9.06
CA SER A 61 5.44 -7.21 -8.62
C SER A 61 6.26 -7.88 -9.71
N GLU A 62 7.52 -8.22 -9.43
CA GLU A 62 8.25 -9.12 -10.30
C GLU A 62 7.53 -10.47 -10.32
N ASN A 63 7.37 -11.04 -11.52
CA ASN A 63 7.00 -12.45 -11.68
C ASN A 63 8.19 -13.33 -11.32
#